data_AF-A0A543G1Z0-F1
#
_entry.id   AF-A0A543G1Z0-F1
#
_cell.length_a   1.000
_cell.length_b   1.000
_cell.length_c   1.000
_cell.angle_alpha   90.00
_cell.angle_beta   90.00
_cell.angle_gamma   90.00
#
_symmetry.space_group_name_H-M   'P 1'
#
loop_
_entity.id
_entity.type
_entity.pdbx_description
1 polymer ?
#
loop_
_entity_poly.entity_id
_entity_poly.type
_entity_poly.pdbx_seq_one_letter_code
_entity_poly.pdbx_strand_id
1 'polypeptide(L)'
;MKKSFLLKGLTILLLLTLFGCTTNEYYTTAPTENIGKTNVYIEGNLTDAECAAKLKAEVGTLTENIYIGSALRPLNNVTILELDIPTNVRNIDFSGFYNNLKTIKIKGHGAMPESYLKFYSGIKTENILIEGITELFDVDLLFHSEIEQPATLICNNLEYVHRNFQAGGGYSGGIIANNLVCNDLKYINPNATYTSSYIGIIGVFNTLSFNSLKKVDSLKLELGGGGIVTDIMFPALEQSRGIGVNTMYNNYQIGLNSISFPLITELSTLIISDNFVATVNLPALTKCININLKDEVLPATVINIPNLNNCTSYKSNIKLTSEGVNAVLNRFLTMQPVSGKTINLLNEVAPTGQGLIDKQTLITQGNQVWSN
;
A
#
# COMPACT_ATOMS: atom_id res chain seq x y z
N MET A 1 -87.68 47.07 -1.56
CA MET A 1 -86.89 46.04 -2.28
C MET A 1 -85.44 46.48 -2.53
N LYS A 2 -84.57 46.60 -1.49
CA LYS A 2 -83.14 46.95 -1.69
C LYS A 2 -82.14 46.24 -0.75
N LYS A 3 -82.56 45.28 0.09
CA LYS A 3 -81.65 44.54 1.00
C LYS A 3 -81.19 43.16 0.48
N SER A 4 -81.77 42.64 -0.61
CA SER A 4 -81.44 41.29 -1.13
C SER A 4 -80.23 41.25 -2.07
N PHE A 5 -79.76 42.40 -2.58
CA PHE A 5 -78.64 42.43 -3.54
C PHE A 5 -77.27 42.41 -2.85
N LEU A 6 -77.16 43.02 -1.66
CA LEU A 6 -75.90 43.05 -0.91
C LEU A 6 -75.50 41.67 -0.38
N LEU A 7 -76.48 40.85 0.04
CA LEU A 7 -76.19 39.53 0.60
C LEU A 7 -75.71 38.55 -0.48
N LYS A 8 -76.33 38.55 -1.67
CA LYS A 8 -75.93 37.69 -2.79
C LYS A 8 -74.57 38.08 -3.39
N GLY A 9 -74.23 39.37 -3.41
CA GLY A 9 -72.91 39.84 -3.83
C GLY A 9 -71.80 39.43 -2.85
N LEU A 10 -72.07 39.53 -1.55
CA LEU A 10 -71.10 39.13 -0.51
C LEU A 10 -70.85 37.62 -0.51
N THR A 11 -71.87 36.79 -0.78
CA THR A 11 -71.70 35.32 -0.88
C THR A 11 -70.86 34.91 -2.10
N ILE A 12 -70.99 35.61 -3.23
CA ILE A 12 -70.18 35.34 -4.44
C ILE A 12 -68.72 35.80 -4.24
N LEU A 13 -68.50 36.93 -3.56
CA LEU A 13 -67.15 37.39 -3.22
C LEU A 13 -66.45 36.45 -2.23
N LEU A 14 -67.19 35.90 -1.24
CA LEU A 14 -66.64 34.92 -0.29
C LEU A 14 -66.31 33.57 -0.98
N LEU A 15 -67.14 33.12 -1.93
CA LEU A 15 -66.86 31.91 -2.71
C LEU A 15 -65.65 32.06 -3.64
N LEU A 16 -65.44 33.25 -4.23
CA LEU A 16 -64.26 33.52 -5.05
C LEU A 16 -62.96 33.62 -4.23
N THR A 17 -63.03 34.01 -2.95
CA THR A 17 -61.87 33.94 -2.03
C THR A 17 -61.60 32.54 -1.49
N LEU A 18 -62.62 31.68 -1.40
CA LEU A 18 -62.47 30.29 -0.91
C LEU A 18 -62.03 29.30 -2.01
N PHE A 19 -62.28 29.61 -3.29
CA PHE A 19 -61.87 28.80 -4.44
C PHE A 19 -60.89 29.52 -5.39
N GLY A 20 -60.37 30.67 -5.00
CA GLY A 20 -59.25 31.29 -5.70
C GLY A 20 -58.06 30.35 -5.59
N CYS A 21 -57.68 29.75 -6.72
CA CYS A 21 -56.56 28.83 -6.85
C CYS A 21 -55.35 29.35 -6.06
N THR A 22 -55.12 28.82 -4.86
CA THR A 22 -53.78 28.77 -4.31
C THR A 22 -53.04 27.86 -5.25
N THR A 23 -52.26 28.43 -6.18
CA THR A 23 -51.09 27.72 -6.69
C THR A 23 -50.34 27.31 -5.44
N ASN A 24 -50.47 26.04 -5.05
CA ASN A 24 -49.68 25.41 -4.01
C ASN A 24 -48.25 25.40 -4.54
N GLU A 25 -47.61 26.56 -4.57
CA GLU A 25 -46.17 26.67 -4.49
C GLU A 25 -45.82 26.23 -3.07
N TYR A 26 -45.84 24.91 -2.87
CA TYR A 26 -45.07 24.33 -1.79
C TYR A 26 -43.63 24.76 -2.05
N TYR A 27 -43.20 25.78 -1.32
CA TYR A 27 -41.79 26.05 -1.09
C TYR A 27 -41.20 24.86 -0.34
N THR A 28 -40.94 23.76 -1.04
CA THR A 28 -39.98 22.75 -0.59
C THR A 28 -38.59 23.28 -0.94
N THR A 29 -38.18 24.36 -0.28
CA THR A 29 -36.83 24.92 -0.35
C THR A 29 -36.07 24.68 0.95
N ALA A 30 -36.27 23.52 1.58
CA ALA A 30 -35.14 22.89 2.24
C ALA A 30 -34.38 22.20 1.11
N PRO A 31 -33.10 22.51 0.84
CA PRO A 31 -32.30 21.66 -0.02
C PRO A 31 -32.43 20.26 0.56
N THR A 32 -33.09 19.35 -0.15
CA THR A 32 -33.08 17.95 0.22
C THR A 32 -31.62 17.56 0.20
N GLU A 33 -31.02 17.52 1.38
CA GLU A 33 -29.66 17.07 1.58
C GLU A 33 -29.54 15.76 0.79
N ASN A 34 -28.57 15.67 -0.12
CA ASN A 34 -28.41 14.46 -0.90
C ASN A 34 -27.92 13.39 0.07
N ILE A 35 -28.87 12.70 0.70
CA ILE A 35 -28.60 11.65 1.67
C ILE A 35 -27.91 10.46 1.00
N GLY A 36 -27.96 10.35 -0.33
CA GLY A 36 -27.35 9.26 -1.09
C GLY A 36 -28.00 7.90 -0.82
N LYS A 37 -27.49 6.89 -1.49
CA LYS A 37 -27.83 5.48 -1.24
C LYS A 37 -26.77 4.84 -0.37
N THR A 38 -27.16 3.89 0.48
CA THR A 38 -26.21 3.09 1.28
C THR A 38 -25.17 2.37 0.41
N ASN A 39 -25.61 1.81 -0.71
CA ASN A 39 -24.75 1.13 -1.68
C ASN A 39 -24.91 1.79 -3.05
N VAL A 40 -23.80 2.22 -3.64
CA VAL A 40 -23.73 2.81 -4.98
C VAL A 40 -23.01 1.85 -5.90
N TYR A 41 -23.61 1.56 -7.06
CA TYR A 41 -23.06 0.67 -8.08
C TYR A 41 -22.85 1.45 -9.38
N ILE A 42 -21.62 1.47 -9.87
CA ILE A 42 -21.26 2.07 -11.17
C ILE A 42 -20.88 0.95 -12.13
N GLU A 43 -21.83 0.54 -12.97
CA GLU A 43 -21.68 -0.63 -13.84
C GLU A 43 -22.44 -0.45 -15.16
N GLY A 44 -22.13 -1.29 -16.14
CA GLY A 44 -22.78 -1.31 -17.45
C GLY A 44 -22.26 -0.26 -18.42
N ASN A 45 -23.10 0.08 -19.40
CA ASN A 45 -22.72 0.86 -20.58
C ASN A 45 -22.84 2.39 -20.36
N LEU A 46 -22.35 2.89 -19.23
CA LEU A 46 -22.36 4.32 -18.91
C LEU A 46 -21.26 5.06 -19.68
N THR A 47 -21.58 6.25 -20.18
CA THR A 47 -20.59 7.26 -20.59
C THR A 47 -19.99 7.97 -19.38
N ASP A 48 -18.87 8.68 -19.55
CA ASP A 48 -18.26 9.50 -18.49
C ASP A 48 -19.27 10.48 -17.85
N ALA A 49 -20.08 11.15 -18.68
CA ALA A 49 -21.07 12.11 -18.22
C ALA A 49 -22.22 11.46 -17.42
N GLU A 50 -22.71 10.30 -17.87
CA GLU A 50 -23.75 9.54 -17.14
C GLU A 50 -23.21 8.99 -15.83
N CYS A 51 -21.96 8.53 -15.81
CA CYS A 51 -21.27 8.07 -14.62
C CYS A 51 -21.14 9.20 -13.58
N ALA A 52 -20.65 10.37 -13.99
CA ALA A 52 -20.54 11.55 -13.13
C ALA A 52 -21.90 12.00 -12.59
N ALA A 53 -22.94 12.05 -13.45
CA ALA A 53 -24.29 12.40 -13.03
C ALA A 53 -24.87 11.41 -12.01
N LYS A 54 -24.64 10.11 -12.22
CA LYS A 54 -25.09 9.05 -11.30
C LYS A 54 -24.38 9.15 -9.95
N LEU A 55 -23.06 9.35 -9.94
CA LEU A 55 -22.30 9.54 -8.70
C LEU A 55 -22.79 10.77 -7.92
N LYS A 56 -22.97 11.90 -8.60
CA LYS A 56 -23.50 13.14 -8.00
C LYS A 56 -24.90 12.95 -7.40
N ALA A 57 -25.73 12.09 -7.99
CA ALA A 57 -27.09 11.84 -7.52
C ALA A 57 -27.15 10.77 -6.41
N GLU A 58 -26.26 9.78 -6.42
CA GLU A 58 -26.36 8.60 -5.55
C GLU A 58 -25.38 8.57 -4.38
N VAL A 59 -24.25 9.27 -4.46
CA VAL A 59 -23.29 9.40 -3.36
C VAL A 59 -23.73 10.54 -2.43
N GLY A 60 -23.82 10.25 -1.14
CA GLY A 60 -24.27 11.19 -0.12
C GLY A 60 -23.96 10.73 1.30
N THR A 61 -24.49 11.42 2.30
CA THR A 61 -24.13 11.24 3.72
C THR A 61 -24.54 9.89 4.33
N LEU A 62 -25.38 9.09 3.67
CA LEU A 62 -25.72 7.71 4.05
C LEU A 62 -24.95 6.67 3.24
N THR A 63 -24.12 7.07 2.28
CA THR A 63 -23.36 6.13 1.46
C THR A 63 -22.26 5.45 2.24
N GLU A 64 -22.33 4.13 2.34
CA GLU A 64 -21.33 3.32 3.03
C GLU A 64 -20.43 2.58 2.04
N ASN A 65 -20.97 2.15 0.90
CA ASN A 65 -20.24 1.30 -0.05
C ASN A 65 -20.38 1.80 -1.49
N ILE A 66 -19.26 1.81 -2.21
CA ILE A 66 -19.18 2.17 -3.62
C ILE A 66 -18.51 1.02 -4.37
N TYR A 67 -19.21 0.45 -5.35
CA TYR A 67 -18.74 -0.66 -6.17
C TYR A 67 -18.60 -0.21 -7.63
N ILE A 68 -17.42 -0.44 -8.22
CA ILE A 68 -17.09 -0.01 -9.57
C ILE A 68 -16.84 -1.22 -10.47
N GLY A 69 -17.68 -1.31 -11.51
CA GLY A 69 -17.76 -2.45 -12.42
C GLY A 69 -18.34 -3.69 -11.75
N SER A 70 -18.74 -4.66 -12.56
CA SER A 70 -19.01 -6.03 -12.10
C SER A 70 -18.68 -7.03 -13.20
N ALA A 71 -18.55 -8.31 -12.82
CA ALA A 71 -18.31 -9.37 -13.80
C ALA A 71 -19.46 -9.52 -14.82
N LEU A 72 -20.69 -9.22 -14.38
CA LEU A 72 -21.91 -9.34 -15.19
C LEU A 72 -22.19 -8.07 -16.00
N ARG A 73 -21.70 -6.91 -15.55
CA ARG A 73 -21.95 -5.59 -16.15
C ARG A 73 -20.66 -4.78 -16.17
N PRO A 74 -19.73 -5.10 -17.08
CA PRO A 74 -18.46 -4.39 -17.21
C PRO A 74 -18.69 -2.90 -17.54
N LEU A 75 -17.80 -2.04 -17.06
CA LEU A 75 -17.79 -0.61 -17.35
C LEU A 75 -16.95 -0.36 -18.62
N ASN A 76 -17.59 -0.40 -19.78
CA ASN A 76 -16.89 -0.42 -21.07
C ASN A 76 -16.63 0.97 -21.66
N ASN A 77 -17.41 2.00 -21.35
CA ASN A 77 -17.28 3.29 -22.04
C ASN A 77 -16.75 4.42 -21.14
N VAL A 78 -16.56 4.16 -19.85
CA VAL A 78 -16.01 5.15 -18.92
C VAL A 78 -14.50 5.14 -19.04
N THR A 79 -13.92 6.31 -19.28
CA THR A 79 -12.48 6.55 -19.37
C THR A 79 -11.94 7.32 -18.18
N ILE A 80 -12.80 8.11 -17.52
CA ILE A 80 -12.47 8.92 -16.34
C ILE A 80 -13.53 8.72 -15.27
N LEU A 81 -13.09 8.41 -14.05
CA LEU A 81 -13.96 8.30 -12.87
C LEU A 81 -13.45 9.24 -11.78
N GLU A 82 -14.29 10.17 -11.35
CA GLU A 82 -14.01 11.04 -10.21
C GLU A 82 -15.02 10.76 -9.09
N LEU A 83 -14.52 10.37 -7.92
CA LEU A 83 -15.29 10.13 -6.71
C LEU A 83 -15.03 11.26 -5.72
N ASP A 84 -16.10 11.96 -5.31
CA ASP A 84 -16.09 12.89 -4.18
C ASP A 84 -16.85 12.20 -3.03
N ILE A 85 -16.12 11.74 -2.01
CA ILE A 85 -16.62 10.78 -1.02
C ILE A 85 -16.72 11.39 0.39
N PRO A 86 -17.84 11.19 1.09
CA PRO A 86 -17.96 11.58 2.49
C PRO A 86 -17.20 10.62 3.41
N THR A 87 -16.92 11.06 4.64
CA THR A 87 -16.08 10.33 5.59
C THR A 87 -16.70 9.04 6.14
N ASN A 88 -18.00 8.83 5.93
CA ASN A 88 -18.72 7.64 6.39
C ASN A 88 -18.66 6.47 5.39
N VAL A 89 -18.06 6.65 4.22
CA VAL A 89 -17.82 5.54 3.28
C VAL A 89 -16.83 4.55 3.91
N ARG A 90 -17.20 3.27 3.90
CA ARG A 90 -16.47 2.15 4.48
C ARG A 90 -15.81 1.26 3.44
N ASN A 91 -16.33 1.21 2.22
CA ASN A 91 -15.77 0.34 1.19
C ASN A 91 -15.84 0.99 -0.19
N ILE A 92 -14.68 1.09 -0.83
CA ILE A 92 -14.56 1.51 -2.23
C ILE A 92 -13.88 0.37 -2.97
N ASP A 93 -14.63 -0.28 -3.85
CA ASP A 93 -14.25 -1.56 -4.40
C ASP A 93 -14.29 -1.56 -5.93
N PHE A 94 -13.10 -1.62 -6.52
CA PHE A 94 -12.85 -1.77 -7.94
C PHE A 94 -12.47 -3.23 -8.25
N SER A 95 -13.36 -4.17 -7.93
CA SER A 95 -13.21 -5.61 -8.25
C SER A 95 -13.83 -6.03 -9.58
N GLY A 96 -14.62 -5.16 -10.22
CA GLY A 96 -15.26 -5.45 -11.50
C GLY A 96 -14.34 -5.34 -12.72
N PHE A 97 -14.90 -5.47 -13.92
CA PHE A 97 -14.20 -5.19 -15.17
C PHE A 97 -14.43 -3.74 -15.61
N TYR A 98 -13.36 -2.98 -15.81
CA TYR A 98 -13.39 -1.57 -16.26
C TYR A 98 -12.25 -1.32 -17.26
N ASN A 99 -12.22 -2.10 -18.35
CA ASN A 99 -11.06 -2.21 -19.23
C ASN A 99 -10.68 -0.93 -20.00
N ASN A 100 -11.55 0.09 -20.04
CA ASN A 100 -11.26 1.36 -20.70
C ASN A 100 -11.03 2.54 -19.73
N LEU A 101 -11.15 2.30 -18.41
CA LEU A 101 -10.95 3.32 -17.39
C LEU A 101 -9.46 3.62 -17.25
N LYS A 102 -9.07 4.82 -17.68
CA LYS A 102 -7.68 5.30 -17.67
C LYS A 102 -7.34 6.07 -16.42
N THR A 103 -8.25 6.93 -15.97
CA THR A 103 -8.01 7.83 -14.84
C THR A 103 -9.05 7.59 -13.75
N ILE A 104 -8.56 7.38 -12.53
CA ILE A 104 -9.38 7.25 -11.33
C ILE A 104 -8.92 8.31 -10.34
N LYS A 105 -9.84 9.17 -9.94
CA LYS A 105 -9.60 10.20 -8.93
C LYS A 105 -10.54 9.99 -7.76
N ILE A 106 -9.99 9.86 -6.56
CA ILE A 106 -10.75 9.70 -5.32
C ILE A 106 -10.40 10.86 -4.40
N LYS A 107 -11.40 11.68 -4.11
CA LYS A 107 -11.30 12.82 -3.22
C LYS A 107 -12.14 12.58 -1.98
N GLY A 108 -11.48 12.33 -0.85
CA GLY A 108 -12.16 12.26 0.44
C GLY A 108 -12.11 13.54 1.23
N HIS A 109 -12.84 13.57 2.34
CA HIS A 109 -13.03 14.75 3.19
C HIS A 109 -12.47 14.56 4.61
N GLY A 110 -11.27 14.00 4.73
CA GLY A 110 -10.55 13.83 6.00
C GLY A 110 -10.27 12.37 6.37
N ALA A 111 -10.37 12.06 7.66
CA ALA A 111 -10.04 10.74 8.19
C ALA A 111 -11.16 9.72 7.89
N MET A 112 -10.78 8.55 7.37
CA MET A 112 -11.70 7.46 7.05
C MET A 112 -11.17 6.13 7.64
N PRO A 113 -11.03 6.03 8.97
CA PRO A 113 -10.31 4.95 9.64
C PRO A 113 -10.99 3.57 9.53
N GLU A 114 -12.26 3.53 9.11
CA GLU A 114 -13.00 2.28 8.83
C GLU A 114 -13.03 1.93 7.33
N SER A 115 -12.45 2.77 6.47
CA SER A 115 -12.59 2.64 5.02
C SER A 115 -11.54 1.72 4.40
N TYR A 116 -12.02 0.80 3.57
CA TYR A 116 -11.22 -0.06 2.70
C TYR A 116 -11.19 0.52 1.29
N LEU A 117 -10.01 0.56 0.69
CA LEU A 117 -9.82 0.96 -0.69
C LEU A 117 -9.21 -0.20 -1.48
N LYS A 118 -9.94 -0.74 -2.45
CA LYS A 118 -9.56 -1.96 -3.19
C LYS A 118 -9.58 -1.74 -4.69
N PHE A 119 -8.52 -2.16 -5.35
CA PHE A 119 -8.40 -2.21 -6.81
C PHE A 119 -7.86 -3.56 -7.22
N TYR A 120 -8.64 -4.30 -8.02
CA TYR A 120 -8.26 -5.63 -8.46
C TYR A 120 -8.17 -5.81 -9.98
N SER A 121 -8.58 -4.81 -10.76
CA SER A 121 -8.71 -4.89 -12.22
C SER A 121 -8.26 -3.57 -12.89
N GLY A 122 -8.50 -3.43 -14.20
CA GLY A 122 -8.22 -2.19 -14.94
C GLY A 122 -7.01 -2.27 -15.86
N ILE A 123 -7.16 -3.05 -16.94
CA ILE A 123 -6.10 -3.30 -17.92
C ILE A 123 -5.53 -2.01 -18.54
N LYS A 124 -6.31 -0.93 -18.63
CA LYS A 124 -5.86 0.35 -19.21
C LYS A 124 -5.75 1.48 -18.18
N THR A 125 -5.76 1.17 -16.89
CA THR A 125 -5.66 2.21 -15.86
C THR A 125 -4.25 2.79 -15.86
N GLU A 126 -4.15 4.07 -16.21
CA GLU A 126 -2.91 4.83 -16.34
C GLU A 126 -2.64 5.68 -15.10
N ASN A 127 -3.68 6.20 -14.44
CA ASN A 127 -3.54 7.13 -13.32
C ASN A 127 -4.56 6.83 -12.21
N ILE A 128 -4.06 6.73 -10.98
CA ILE A 128 -4.87 6.67 -9.76
C ILE A 128 -4.39 7.79 -8.83
N LEU A 129 -5.28 8.73 -8.55
CA LEU A 129 -5.03 9.85 -7.66
C LEU A 129 -5.96 9.75 -6.44
N ILE A 130 -5.37 9.65 -5.26
CA ILE A 130 -6.07 9.71 -3.97
C ILE A 130 -5.72 11.05 -3.33
N GLU A 131 -6.71 11.87 -3.00
CA GLU A 131 -6.52 13.18 -2.37
C GLU A 131 -7.55 13.43 -1.25
N GLY A 132 -7.20 14.28 -0.29
CA GLY A 132 -8.11 14.69 0.79
C GLY A 132 -8.47 13.59 1.82
N ILE A 133 -8.05 12.34 1.61
CA ILE A 133 -8.15 11.26 2.61
C ILE A 133 -6.90 11.29 3.48
N THR A 134 -7.05 11.43 4.80
CA THR A 134 -5.90 11.46 5.72
C THR A 134 -5.64 10.14 6.42
N GLU A 135 -6.67 9.30 6.55
CA GLU A 135 -6.57 7.98 7.19
C GLU A 135 -7.40 6.94 6.42
N LEU A 136 -6.88 5.71 6.30
CA LEU A 136 -7.61 4.56 5.77
C LEU A 136 -7.44 3.33 6.66
N PHE A 137 -8.41 2.43 6.64
CA PHE A 137 -8.26 1.15 7.32
C PHE A 137 -7.29 0.23 6.55
N ASP A 138 -7.54 0.04 5.26
CA ASP A 138 -6.84 -0.88 4.39
C ASP A 138 -6.74 -0.31 2.96
N VAL A 139 -5.61 -0.54 2.31
CA VAL A 139 -5.35 -0.13 0.92
C VAL A 139 -4.80 -1.34 0.18
N ASP A 140 -5.58 -1.89 -0.76
CA ASP A 140 -5.21 -3.03 -1.60
C ASP A 140 -5.28 -2.63 -3.07
N LEU A 141 -4.13 -2.34 -3.67
CA LEU A 141 -3.99 -1.93 -5.07
C LEU A 141 -3.34 -3.07 -5.84
N LEU A 142 -4.06 -4.18 -6.01
CA LEU A 142 -3.57 -5.46 -6.51
C LEU A 142 -4.17 -5.79 -7.87
N PHE A 143 -3.56 -5.33 -8.96
CA PHE A 143 -4.10 -5.61 -10.29
C PHE A 143 -3.86 -7.09 -10.66
N HIS A 144 -4.85 -7.80 -11.20
CA HIS A 144 -4.78 -9.26 -11.43
C HIS A 144 -4.44 -9.68 -12.86
N SER A 145 -4.44 -8.76 -13.83
CA SER A 145 -4.20 -9.04 -15.25
C SER A 145 -2.99 -8.27 -15.78
N GLU A 146 -2.43 -8.71 -16.91
CA GLU A 146 -1.49 -7.90 -17.72
C GLU A 146 -2.13 -6.53 -17.96
N ILE A 147 -1.56 -5.49 -17.34
CA ILE A 147 -2.01 -4.12 -17.59
C ILE A 147 -1.34 -3.70 -18.90
N GLU A 148 -2.13 -3.30 -19.89
CA GLU A 148 -1.62 -2.79 -21.17
C GLU A 148 -0.74 -1.55 -20.96
N GLN A 149 -1.02 -0.78 -19.92
CA GLN A 149 -0.34 0.49 -19.64
C GLN A 149 0.08 0.59 -18.19
N PRO A 150 1.29 1.04 -17.90
CA PRO A 150 1.74 1.13 -16.54
C PRO A 150 1.04 2.24 -15.74
N ALA A 151 0.47 1.89 -14.59
CA ALA A 151 -0.27 2.83 -13.75
C ALA A 151 0.66 3.73 -12.91
N THR A 152 0.37 5.03 -12.87
CA THR A 152 0.89 5.98 -11.89
C THR A 152 -0.11 6.10 -10.74
N LEU A 153 0.37 5.88 -9.53
CA LEU A 153 -0.40 5.92 -8.30
C LEU A 153 0.18 6.99 -7.38
N ILE A 154 -0.67 7.94 -7.01
CA ILE A 154 -0.31 9.06 -6.14
C ILE A 154 -1.28 9.13 -4.97
N CYS A 155 -0.76 9.00 -3.75
CA CYS A 155 -1.49 9.32 -2.52
C CYS A 155 -1.07 10.70 -2.01
N ASN A 156 -1.95 11.69 -2.16
CA ASN A 156 -1.82 13.00 -1.53
C ASN A 156 -2.60 13.00 -0.22
N ASN A 157 -2.00 13.58 0.83
CA ASN A 157 -2.57 13.77 2.17
C ASN A 157 -2.80 12.50 3.01
N LEU A 158 -2.67 11.30 2.45
CA LEU A 158 -2.82 10.05 3.20
C LEU A 158 -1.67 9.92 4.20
N GLU A 159 -1.94 10.06 5.49
CA GLU A 159 -0.91 10.05 6.55
C GLU A 159 -0.85 8.72 7.32
N TYR A 160 -1.98 8.01 7.40
CA TYR A 160 -2.12 6.85 8.27
C TYR A 160 -2.90 5.72 7.59
N VAL A 161 -2.40 4.49 7.71
CA VAL A 161 -3.12 3.27 7.33
C VAL A 161 -3.15 2.31 8.52
N HIS A 162 -4.35 1.94 8.99
CA HIS A 162 -4.51 1.17 10.23
C HIS A 162 -4.04 -0.28 10.10
N ARG A 163 -4.21 -0.89 8.93
CA ARG A 163 -3.95 -2.30 8.71
C ARG A 163 -2.89 -2.55 7.63
N ASN A 164 -3.26 -2.61 6.35
CA ASN A 164 -2.30 -2.92 5.27
C ASN A 164 -2.25 -1.83 4.22
N PHE A 165 -1.07 -1.66 3.64
CA PHE A 165 -0.89 -0.95 2.40
C PHE A 165 -0.23 -1.89 1.40
N GLN A 166 -1.00 -2.38 0.45
CA GLN A 166 -0.53 -3.25 -0.61
C GLN A 166 -0.68 -2.53 -1.93
N ALA A 167 0.38 -2.53 -2.72
CA ALA A 167 0.37 -1.98 -4.05
C ALA A 167 1.21 -2.85 -4.96
N GLY A 168 0.60 -3.35 -6.01
CA GLY A 168 1.32 -4.21 -6.92
C GLY A 168 0.47 -5.02 -7.86
N GLY A 169 1.08 -6.06 -8.39
CA GLY A 169 0.44 -6.92 -9.34
C GLY A 169 0.58 -8.40 -9.12
N GLY A 170 -0.36 -9.13 -9.71
CA GLY A 170 -0.43 -10.58 -9.70
C GLY A 170 0.90 -11.26 -10.07
N TYR A 171 1.08 -12.45 -9.50
CA TYR A 171 2.27 -13.30 -9.59
C TYR A 171 2.71 -13.69 -11.01
N SER A 172 1.88 -13.48 -12.03
CA SER A 172 2.13 -13.91 -13.42
C SER A 172 2.97 -12.92 -14.24
N GLY A 173 3.61 -11.91 -13.63
CA GLY A 173 4.64 -11.10 -14.28
C GLY A 173 4.16 -9.93 -15.14
N GLY A 174 2.90 -9.50 -14.99
CA GLY A 174 2.25 -8.57 -15.92
C GLY A 174 2.07 -7.12 -15.45
N ILE A 175 2.72 -6.68 -14.36
CA ILE A 175 2.37 -5.38 -13.76
C ILE A 175 3.58 -4.50 -13.57
N ILE A 176 3.53 -3.43 -14.35
CA ILE A 176 4.37 -2.25 -14.28
C ILE A 176 3.46 -1.19 -13.66
N ALA A 177 3.54 -0.91 -12.37
CA ALA A 177 3.04 0.36 -11.87
C ALA A 177 4.20 1.33 -12.03
N ASN A 178 4.15 2.22 -13.03
CA ASN A 178 5.27 3.12 -13.35
C ASN A 178 5.75 3.88 -12.11
N ASN A 179 4.82 4.45 -11.35
CA ASN A 179 5.15 5.27 -10.18
C ASN A 179 4.20 4.94 -9.03
N LEU A 180 4.76 4.69 -7.85
CA LEU A 180 4.02 4.61 -6.59
C LEU A 180 4.58 5.68 -5.64
N VAL A 181 3.79 6.72 -5.40
CA VAL A 181 4.20 7.90 -4.63
C VAL A 181 3.17 8.19 -3.55
N CYS A 182 3.50 7.92 -2.30
CA CYS A 182 2.65 8.22 -1.14
C CYS A 182 3.50 8.93 -0.09
N ASN A 183 3.95 10.14 -0.43
CA ASN A 183 4.96 10.88 0.32
C ASN A 183 4.46 11.49 1.63
N ASP A 184 3.14 11.63 1.80
CA ASP A 184 2.55 12.09 3.06
C ASP A 184 2.31 10.95 4.06
N LEU A 185 2.45 9.69 3.62
CA LEU A 185 2.19 8.51 4.44
C LEU A 185 3.27 8.34 5.51
N LYS A 186 2.86 8.44 6.78
CA LYS A 186 3.75 8.42 7.95
C LYS A 186 3.69 7.10 8.70
N TYR A 187 2.52 6.47 8.76
CA TYR A 187 2.28 5.32 9.64
C TYR A 187 1.46 4.24 8.97
N ILE A 188 1.90 2.99 9.12
CA ILE A 188 1.17 1.82 8.63
C ILE A 188 1.20 0.75 9.70
N ASN A 189 0.05 0.49 10.31
CA ASN A 189 -0.08 -0.40 11.47
C ASN A 189 1.05 -0.19 12.51
N PRO A 190 1.29 1.05 12.98
CA PRO A 190 2.43 1.35 13.86
C PRO A 190 2.37 0.62 15.21
N ASN A 191 1.19 0.13 15.60
CA ASN A 191 0.95 -0.58 16.87
C ASN A 191 0.97 -2.11 16.74
N ALA A 192 1.28 -2.65 15.55
CA ALA A 192 1.30 -4.09 15.30
C ALA A 192 0.00 -4.81 15.75
N THR A 193 -1.14 -4.13 15.68
CA THR A 193 -2.43 -4.65 16.16
C THR A 193 -2.88 -5.85 15.33
N TYR A 194 -2.42 -5.92 14.09
CA TYR A 194 -2.69 -6.99 13.15
C TYR A 194 -1.40 -7.76 12.83
N THR A 195 -1.40 -9.06 13.12
CA THR A 195 -0.23 -9.94 12.98
C THR A 195 0.19 -10.21 11.54
N SER A 196 -0.69 -9.90 10.57
CA SER A 196 -0.46 -10.08 9.14
C SER A 196 -0.40 -8.76 8.38
N SER A 197 -0.08 -7.65 9.05
CA SER A 197 -0.05 -6.34 8.42
C SER A 197 1.32 -5.94 7.94
N TYR A 198 1.38 -5.56 6.68
CA TYR A 198 2.62 -5.20 6.01
C TYR A 198 2.38 -4.12 4.95
N ILE A 199 3.46 -3.42 4.60
CA ILE A 199 3.56 -2.81 3.29
C ILE A 199 3.93 -3.90 2.31
N GLY A 200 3.06 -4.20 1.35
CA GLY A 200 3.30 -5.17 0.28
C GLY A 200 3.49 -4.46 -1.04
N ILE A 201 4.72 -4.29 -1.50
CA ILE A 201 4.99 -3.69 -2.80
C ILE A 201 5.37 -4.80 -3.76
N ILE A 202 4.49 -5.10 -4.72
CA ILE A 202 4.62 -6.27 -5.61
C ILE A 202 4.71 -5.83 -7.08
N GLY A 203 5.78 -6.16 -7.79
CA GLY A 203 5.87 -5.91 -9.24
C GLY A 203 6.91 -4.88 -9.66
N VAL A 204 6.72 -4.28 -10.83
CA VAL A 204 7.71 -3.44 -11.50
C VAL A 204 7.38 -1.96 -11.34
N PHE A 205 8.36 -1.18 -10.87
CA PHE A 205 8.24 0.27 -10.70
C PHE A 205 9.40 1.01 -11.37
N ASN A 206 9.15 2.25 -11.80
CA ASN A 206 10.19 3.24 -12.18
C ASN A 206 10.47 4.19 -11.02
N THR A 207 9.44 4.56 -10.26
CA THR A 207 9.56 5.37 -9.05
C THR A 207 8.80 4.70 -7.90
N LEU A 208 9.47 4.56 -6.76
CA LEU A 208 8.88 4.12 -5.50
C LEU A 208 9.24 5.15 -4.42
N SER A 209 8.26 5.84 -3.84
CA SER A 209 8.53 6.97 -2.93
C SER A 209 7.58 7.01 -1.74
N PHE A 210 8.18 6.91 -0.55
CA PHE A 210 7.54 6.97 0.77
C PHE A 210 8.37 7.85 1.71
N ASN A 211 8.63 9.10 1.31
CA ASN A 211 9.63 9.96 1.95
C ASN A 211 9.31 10.29 3.42
N SER A 212 8.04 10.31 3.81
CA SER A 212 7.62 10.59 5.19
C SER A 212 7.31 9.35 6.04
N LEU A 213 7.48 8.14 5.51
CA LEU A 213 7.13 6.92 6.24
C LEU A 213 8.05 6.73 7.45
N LYS A 214 7.49 6.83 8.66
CA LYS A 214 8.24 6.77 9.94
C LYS A 214 8.15 5.43 10.62
N LYS A 215 6.96 4.80 10.59
CA LYS A 215 6.71 3.54 11.28
C LYS A 215 5.87 2.60 10.45
N VAL A 216 6.31 1.36 10.38
CA VAL A 216 5.57 0.24 9.82
C VAL A 216 5.74 -0.96 10.74
N ASP A 217 4.74 -1.84 10.90
CA ASP A 217 4.99 -3.11 11.58
C ASP A 217 5.95 -3.99 10.76
N SER A 218 5.61 -4.30 9.51
CA SER A 218 6.44 -5.09 8.61
C SER A 218 6.51 -4.48 7.22
N LEU A 219 7.72 -4.37 6.66
CA LEU A 219 7.95 -3.93 5.29
C LEU A 219 8.31 -5.14 4.43
N LYS A 220 7.49 -5.44 3.42
CA LYS A 220 7.74 -6.51 2.46
C LYS A 220 7.80 -5.94 1.04
N LEU A 221 8.99 -5.99 0.45
CA LEU A 221 9.21 -5.63 -0.95
C LEU A 221 9.33 -6.91 -1.76
N GLU A 222 8.41 -7.15 -2.69
CA GLU A 222 8.44 -8.27 -3.63
C GLU A 222 8.57 -7.73 -5.05
N LEU A 223 9.80 -7.37 -5.41
CA LEU A 223 10.06 -6.64 -6.65
C LEU A 223 10.04 -7.59 -7.85
N GLY A 224 9.29 -7.23 -8.89
CA GLY A 224 9.20 -7.99 -10.13
C GLY A 224 10.37 -7.72 -11.08
N GLY A 225 10.71 -8.72 -11.89
CA GLY A 225 11.66 -8.62 -13.00
C GLY A 225 11.29 -7.54 -14.02
N GLY A 226 12.27 -6.77 -14.50
CA GLY A 226 12.08 -5.79 -15.60
C GLY A 226 11.93 -4.33 -15.18
N GLY A 227 12.00 -4.01 -13.88
CA GLY A 227 11.96 -2.63 -13.39
C GLY A 227 13.23 -1.84 -13.54
N ILE A 228 13.06 -0.52 -13.67
CA ILE A 228 14.14 0.48 -13.77
C ILE A 228 14.53 1.01 -12.39
N VAL A 229 13.74 0.77 -11.32
CA VAL A 229 14.12 1.22 -9.97
C VAL A 229 15.47 0.62 -9.59
N THR A 230 16.49 1.46 -9.62
CA THR A 230 17.85 1.11 -9.22
C THR A 230 18.06 1.32 -7.73
N ASP A 231 17.37 2.28 -7.13
CA ASP A 231 17.63 2.68 -5.76
C ASP A 231 16.30 2.89 -5.02
N ILE A 232 16.16 2.20 -3.88
CA ILE A 232 15.00 2.34 -2.99
C ILE A 232 15.49 2.92 -1.67
N MET A 233 14.87 4.01 -1.23
CA MET A 233 15.21 4.67 0.03
C MET A 233 13.97 4.95 0.86
N PHE A 234 14.07 4.62 2.15
CA PHE A 234 13.08 5.00 3.15
C PHE A 234 13.74 5.97 4.14
N PRO A 235 13.88 7.26 3.77
CA PRO A 235 14.75 8.20 4.48
C PRO A 235 14.27 8.54 5.90
N ALA A 236 12.96 8.46 6.14
CA ALA A 236 12.34 8.77 7.43
C ALA A 236 11.99 7.52 8.26
N LEU A 237 12.27 6.29 7.79
CA LEU A 237 11.81 5.08 8.45
C LEU A 237 12.65 4.78 9.70
N GLU A 238 12.05 5.04 10.87
CA GLU A 238 12.67 4.92 12.18
C GLU A 238 12.37 3.56 12.83
N GLN A 239 11.17 3.00 12.58
CA GLN A 239 10.69 1.79 13.26
C GLN A 239 10.09 0.78 12.27
N SER A 240 10.62 -0.44 12.33
CA SER A 240 10.03 -1.63 11.71
C SER A 240 10.29 -2.87 12.57
N ARG A 241 9.30 -3.77 12.71
CA ARG A 241 9.54 -5.08 13.32
C ARG A 241 10.29 -5.97 12.34
N GLY A 242 9.98 -5.90 11.05
CA GLY A 242 10.58 -6.75 10.03
C GLY A 242 10.77 -6.05 8.68
N ILE A 243 11.89 -6.34 8.02
CA ILE A 243 12.12 -6.00 6.62
C ILE A 243 12.35 -7.28 5.85
N GLY A 244 11.51 -7.52 4.84
CA GLY A 244 11.68 -8.55 3.83
C GLY A 244 11.89 -7.89 2.47
N VAL A 245 12.98 -8.22 1.80
CA VAL A 245 13.20 -7.90 0.39
C VAL A 245 13.31 -9.21 -0.34
N ASN A 246 12.40 -9.42 -1.28
CA ASN A 246 12.35 -10.57 -2.15
C ASN A 246 12.22 -10.09 -3.58
N THR A 247 12.72 -10.86 -4.53
CA THR A 247 12.40 -10.63 -5.93
C THR A 247 11.49 -11.75 -6.42
N MET A 248 10.64 -11.47 -7.39
CA MET A 248 9.76 -12.52 -7.92
C MET A 248 10.50 -13.37 -8.97
N TYR A 249 10.18 -14.67 -8.97
CA TYR A 249 10.78 -15.84 -9.65
C TYR A 249 11.04 -15.80 -11.17
N ASN A 250 11.00 -14.65 -11.83
CA ASN A 250 11.17 -14.58 -13.26
C ASN A 250 12.64 -14.27 -13.58
N ASN A 251 13.23 -14.99 -14.55
CA ASN A 251 14.64 -14.90 -15.00
C ASN A 251 15.11 -13.52 -15.51
N TYR A 252 14.38 -12.45 -15.21
CA TYR A 252 14.72 -11.08 -15.57
C TYR A 252 15.59 -10.48 -14.48
N GLN A 253 16.78 -10.00 -14.88
CA GLN A 253 17.66 -9.27 -13.99
C GLN A 253 16.96 -7.99 -13.52
N ILE A 254 16.68 -7.89 -12.21
CA ILE A 254 16.30 -6.62 -11.60
C ILE A 254 17.59 -5.85 -11.35
N GLY A 255 17.66 -4.62 -11.85
CA GLY A 255 18.82 -3.74 -11.65
C GLY A 255 18.79 -3.01 -10.33
N LEU A 256 18.39 -3.63 -9.21
CA LEU A 256 18.32 -2.94 -7.92
C LEU A 256 19.74 -2.78 -7.35
N ASN A 257 20.35 -1.63 -7.63
CA ASN A 257 21.66 -1.25 -7.14
C ASN A 257 21.67 -1.12 -5.61
N SER A 258 20.69 -0.42 -5.02
CA SER A 258 20.70 -0.23 -3.58
C SER A 258 19.31 -0.16 -2.93
N ILE A 259 19.27 -0.64 -1.69
CA ILE A 259 18.19 -0.35 -0.75
C ILE A 259 18.75 0.24 0.53
N SER A 260 18.12 1.30 1.05
CA SER A 260 18.65 2.06 2.19
C SER A 260 17.61 2.41 3.25
N PHE A 261 17.98 2.15 4.51
CA PHE A 261 17.23 2.43 5.73
C PHE A 261 18.11 3.19 6.72
N PRO A 262 18.34 4.50 6.51
CA PRO A 262 19.35 5.26 7.26
C PRO A 262 19.06 5.44 8.75
N LEU A 263 17.78 5.35 9.17
CA LEU A 263 17.36 5.66 10.54
C LEU A 263 16.94 4.44 11.39
N ILE A 264 16.87 3.24 10.80
CA ILE A 264 16.46 2.03 11.55
C ILE A 264 17.57 1.62 12.51
N THR A 265 17.26 1.60 13.81
CA THR A 265 18.20 1.19 14.88
C THR A 265 17.98 -0.23 15.37
N GLU A 266 16.75 -0.74 15.31
CA GLU A 266 16.38 -2.08 15.77
C GLU A 266 15.46 -2.79 14.77
N LEU A 267 15.66 -4.10 14.60
CA LEU A 267 14.80 -5.01 13.84
C LEU A 267 14.60 -6.32 14.61
N SER A 268 13.44 -6.95 14.44
CA SER A 268 13.30 -8.37 14.79
C SER A 268 13.82 -9.24 13.65
N THR A 269 13.46 -8.92 12.41
CA THR A 269 13.80 -9.75 11.27
C THR A 269 14.28 -8.92 10.08
N LEU A 270 15.40 -9.32 9.49
CA LEU A 270 15.86 -8.88 8.18
C LEU A 270 15.95 -10.11 7.27
N ILE A 271 15.12 -10.17 6.24
CA ILE A 271 15.15 -11.21 5.22
C ILE A 271 15.50 -10.55 3.91
N ILE A 272 16.60 -10.99 3.29
CA ILE A 272 16.95 -10.64 1.92
C ILE A 272 17.03 -11.96 1.16
N SER A 273 16.16 -12.13 0.18
CA SER A 273 16.21 -13.25 -0.77
C SER A 273 16.46 -12.74 -2.17
N ASP A 274 17.10 -13.59 -2.96
CA ASP A 274 17.45 -13.42 -4.37
C ASP A 274 18.55 -12.43 -4.75
N ASN A 275 19.01 -12.64 -5.98
CA ASN A 275 20.26 -12.25 -6.60
C ASN A 275 20.45 -10.80 -7.01
N PHE A 276 19.50 -9.92 -6.77
CA PHE A 276 19.42 -8.69 -7.56
C PHE A 276 19.62 -7.39 -6.76
N VAL A 277 19.90 -7.47 -5.46
CA VAL A 277 20.15 -6.28 -4.63
C VAL A 277 21.65 -6.09 -4.44
N ALA A 278 22.30 -5.19 -5.17
CA ALA A 278 23.75 -5.05 -5.06
C ALA A 278 24.21 -4.49 -3.70
N THR A 279 23.42 -3.63 -3.06
CA THR A 279 23.77 -3.07 -1.74
C THR A 279 22.55 -2.92 -0.83
N VAL A 280 22.66 -3.38 0.41
CA VAL A 280 21.68 -3.19 1.47
C VAL A 280 22.32 -2.34 2.57
N ASN A 281 21.82 -1.11 2.77
CA ASN A 281 22.37 -0.14 3.71
C ASN A 281 21.48 0.03 4.95
N LEU A 282 21.97 -0.38 6.12
CA LEU A 282 21.37 -0.08 7.43
C LEU A 282 22.43 0.51 8.38
N PRO A 283 22.91 1.74 8.14
CA PRO A 283 24.03 2.31 8.87
C PRO A 283 23.74 2.51 10.37
N ALA A 284 22.49 2.77 10.75
CA ALA A 284 22.10 2.99 12.15
C ALA A 284 21.72 1.71 12.92
N LEU A 285 21.63 0.55 12.25
CA LEU A 285 21.13 -0.67 12.86
C LEU A 285 22.13 -1.22 13.88
N THR A 286 21.73 -1.22 15.16
CA THR A 286 22.53 -1.74 16.28
C THR A 286 22.07 -3.13 16.70
N LYS A 287 20.77 -3.44 16.55
CA LYS A 287 20.18 -4.71 17.00
C LYS A 287 19.28 -5.32 15.95
N CYS A 288 19.52 -6.59 15.61
CA CYS A 288 18.65 -7.38 14.75
C CYS A 288 18.55 -8.82 15.28
N ILE A 289 17.36 -9.30 15.65
CA ILE A 289 17.23 -10.64 16.25
C ILE A 289 17.59 -11.74 15.24
N ASN A 290 17.09 -11.61 14.00
CA ASN A 290 17.23 -12.61 12.95
C ASN A 290 17.60 -11.96 11.62
N ILE A 291 18.79 -12.28 11.11
CA ILE A 291 19.25 -11.92 9.75
C ILE A 291 19.27 -13.19 8.91
N ASN A 292 18.58 -13.15 7.78
CA ASN A 292 18.43 -14.30 6.89
C ASN A 292 18.65 -13.87 5.43
N LEU A 293 19.83 -14.16 4.93
CA LEU A 293 20.25 -13.89 3.55
C LEU A 293 20.18 -15.21 2.77
N LYS A 294 19.35 -15.29 1.73
CA LYS A 294 19.00 -16.54 1.03
C LYS A 294 19.15 -16.46 -0.49
N ASP A 295 19.14 -17.65 -1.10
CA ASP A 295 18.92 -17.85 -2.54
C ASP A 295 20.05 -17.34 -3.44
N GLU A 296 21.27 -17.73 -3.06
CA GLU A 296 22.49 -17.61 -3.85
C GLU A 296 22.85 -16.18 -4.26
N VAL A 297 22.34 -15.19 -3.52
CA VAL A 297 22.45 -13.77 -3.84
C VAL A 297 23.81 -13.50 -4.47
N LEU A 298 23.85 -12.90 -5.68
CA LEU A 298 25.08 -12.74 -6.46
C LEU A 298 26.22 -12.32 -5.52
N PRO A 299 27.42 -12.91 -5.64
CA PRO A 299 28.54 -12.71 -4.71
C PRO A 299 29.00 -11.25 -4.54
N ALA A 300 28.38 -10.32 -5.28
CA ALA A 300 28.57 -8.88 -5.19
C ALA A 300 27.64 -8.17 -4.19
N THR A 301 26.70 -8.84 -3.53
CA THR A 301 25.78 -8.14 -2.61
C THR A 301 26.50 -7.68 -1.35
N VAL A 302 26.54 -6.36 -1.16
CA VAL A 302 27.15 -5.71 -0.02
C VAL A 302 26.10 -5.43 1.05
N ILE A 303 26.21 -6.10 2.19
CA ILE A 303 25.37 -5.84 3.36
C ILE A 303 26.09 -4.88 4.31
N ASN A 304 25.74 -3.60 4.25
CA ASN A 304 26.37 -2.54 5.03
C ASN A 304 25.60 -2.27 6.33
N ILE A 305 26.03 -2.95 7.39
CA ILE A 305 25.45 -2.83 8.74
C ILE A 305 26.57 -2.63 9.77
N PRO A 306 27.28 -1.48 9.79
CA PRO A 306 28.52 -1.30 10.53
C PRO A 306 28.32 -1.29 12.05
N ASN A 307 27.15 -0.85 12.52
CA ASN A 307 26.87 -0.66 13.96
C ASN A 307 26.19 -1.86 14.64
N LEU A 308 25.90 -2.94 13.92
CA LEU A 308 25.26 -4.14 14.50
C LEU A 308 26.14 -4.73 15.60
N ASN A 309 25.61 -4.73 16.82
CA ASN A 309 26.25 -5.24 18.02
C ASN A 309 25.39 -6.25 18.78
N ASN A 310 24.15 -6.50 18.33
CA ASN A 310 23.26 -7.50 18.90
C ASN A 310 22.55 -8.31 17.80
N CYS A 311 22.79 -9.62 17.77
CA CYS A 311 22.09 -10.55 16.87
C CYS A 311 22.10 -11.98 17.43
N THR A 312 20.93 -12.62 17.44
CA THR A 312 20.76 -13.99 17.96
C THR A 312 20.73 -15.05 16.88
N SER A 313 20.35 -14.70 15.65
CA SER A 313 20.27 -15.64 14.53
C SER A 313 20.80 -15.01 13.26
N TYR A 314 21.80 -15.64 12.65
CA TYR A 314 22.38 -15.24 11.38
C TYR A 314 22.43 -16.44 10.44
N LYS A 315 21.77 -16.32 9.30
CA LYS A 315 21.85 -17.29 8.20
C LYS A 315 22.29 -16.57 6.93
N SER A 316 23.27 -17.14 6.26
CA SER A 316 23.77 -16.63 4.99
C SER A 316 23.84 -17.74 3.94
N ASN A 317 23.42 -17.40 2.73
CA ASN A 317 23.57 -18.17 1.50
C ASN A 317 23.75 -17.21 0.32
N ILE A 318 24.77 -16.35 0.39
CA ILE A 318 25.06 -15.29 -0.59
C ILE A 318 26.43 -15.49 -1.27
N LYS A 319 26.98 -16.70 -1.20
CA LYS A 319 28.27 -17.07 -1.78
C LYS A 319 29.44 -16.23 -1.24
N LEU A 320 29.45 -16.01 0.07
CA LEU A 320 30.55 -15.37 0.77
C LEU A 320 31.87 -16.09 0.48
N THR A 321 32.91 -15.32 0.21
CA THR A 321 34.30 -15.81 0.15
C THR A 321 34.76 -16.28 1.53
N SER A 322 35.87 -17.02 1.61
CA SER A 322 36.45 -17.42 2.91
C SER A 322 36.77 -16.21 3.80
N GLU A 323 37.22 -15.09 3.20
CA GLU A 323 37.42 -13.83 3.90
C GLU A 323 36.11 -13.27 4.48
N GLY A 324 35.03 -13.28 3.69
CA GLY A 324 33.70 -12.85 4.15
C GLY A 324 33.18 -13.70 5.31
N VAL A 325 33.33 -15.03 5.23
CA VAL A 325 32.96 -15.95 6.32
C VAL A 325 33.80 -15.69 7.57
N ASN A 326 35.11 -15.52 7.42
CA ASN A 326 36.00 -15.19 8.55
C ASN A 326 35.60 -13.86 9.21
N ALA A 327 35.27 -12.83 8.42
CA ALA A 327 34.83 -11.53 8.92
C ALA A 327 33.50 -11.64 9.70
N VAL A 328 32.54 -12.42 9.21
CA VAL A 328 31.29 -12.69 9.93
C VAL A 328 31.59 -13.38 11.27
N LEU A 329 32.36 -14.46 11.27
CA LEU A 329 32.70 -15.19 12.50
C LEU A 329 33.41 -14.30 13.52
N ASN A 330 34.40 -13.53 13.08
CA ASN A 330 35.14 -12.62 13.94
C ASN A 330 34.24 -11.58 14.61
N ARG A 331 33.34 -10.98 13.82
CA ARG A 331 32.39 -9.99 14.32
C ARG A 331 31.47 -10.56 15.40
N PHE A 332 31.03 -11.80 15.25
CA PHE A 332 30.13 -12.47 16.19
C PHE A 332 30.78 -12.80 17.55
N LEU A 333 32.12 -12.74 17.68
CA LEU A 333 32.82 -12.97 18.96
C LEU A 333 32.45 -11.95 20.04
N THR A 334 32.18 -10.70 19.62
CA THR A 334 31.87 -9.58 20.52
C THR A 334 30.40 -9.18 20.49
N MET A 335 29.64 -9.74 19.55
CA MET A 335 28.22 -9.48 19.37
C MET A 335 27.39 -10.05 20.52
N GLN A 336 26.45 -9.27 21.01
CA GLN A 336 25.53 -9.65 22.08
C GLN A 336 24.33 -10.47 21.55
N PRO A 337 23.81 -11.40 22.36
CA PRO A 337 24.41 -11.95 23.57
C PRO A 337 25.70 -12.75 23.27
N VAL A 338 26.62 -12.87 24.23
CA VAL A 338 27.90 -13.61 24.02
C VAL A 338 27.68 -15.11 23.75
N SER A 339 26.59 -15.69 24.27
CA SER A 339 26.22 -17.10 24.10
C SER A 339 24.79 -17.24 23.57
N GLY A 340 24.40 -18.47 23.16
CA GLY A 340 23.04 -18.76 22.71
C GLY A 340 22.70 -18.25 21.31
N LYS A 341 23.70 -17.83 20.52
CA LYS A 341 23.50 -17.42 19.13
C LYS A 341 23.44 -18.63 18.19
N THR A 342 22.75 -18.46 17.08
CA THR A 342 22.69 -19.41 15.97
C THR A 342 23.33 -18.78 14.73
N ILE A 343 24.41 -19.38 14.21
CA ILE A 343 25.17 -18.90 13.06
C ILE A 343 25.23 -20.01 12.02
N ASN A 344 24.55 -19.83 10.89
CA ASN A 344 24.47 -20.80 9.79
C ASN A 344 25.12 -20.25 8.52
N LEU A 345 26.26 -20.83 8.17
CA LEU A 345 27.11 -20.53 7.02
C LEU A 345 27.39 -21.81 6.19
N LEU A 346 26.53 -22.84 6.29
CA LEU A 346 26.73 -24.13 5.59
C LEU A 346 26.76 -24.00 4.07
N ASN A 347 26.11 -22.97 3.52
CA ASN A 347 26.06 -22.76 2.08
C ASN A 347 27.14 -21.79 1.58
N GLU A 348 28.09 -21.41 2.45
CA GLU A 348 29.17 -20.47 2.14
C GLU A 348 30.53 -21.18 1.97
N VAL A 349 31.55 -20.48 1.47
CA VAL A 349 32.92 -21.04 1.40
C VAL A 349 33.45 -21.31 2.81
N ALA A 350 34.19 -22.41 3.00
CA ALA A 350 34.73 -22.78 4.31
C ALA A 350 35.63 -21.67 4.93
N PRO A 351 35.57 -21.46 6.26
CA PRO A 351 36.48 -20.54 6.94
C PRO A 351 37.92 -21.08 6.92
N THR A 352 38.89 -20.17 6.99
CA THR A 352 40.33 -20.49 6.95
C THR A 352 41.09 -19.73 8.04
N GLY A 353 42.27 -20.23 8.45
CA GLY A 353 43.15 -19.52 9.38
C GLY A 353 42.44 -19.08 10.67
N GLN A 354 42.44 -17.76 10.93
CA GLN A 354 41.78 -17.16 12.09
C GLN A 354 40.28 -17.50 12.18
N GLY A 355 39.58 -17.67 11.05
CA GLY A 355 38.15 -18.02 11.07
C GLY A 355 37.86 -19.40 11.69
N LEU A 356 38.78 -20.36 11.57
CA LEU A 356 38.63 -21.66 12.25
C LEU A 356 38.73 -21.51 13.77
N ILE A 357 39.61 -20.64 14.23
CA ILE A 357 39.79 -20.32 15.66
C ILE A 357 38.56 -19.58 16.19
N ASP A 358 38.06 -18.60 15.43
CA ASP A 358 36.87 -17.81 15.79
C ASP A 358 35.63 -18.70 15.86
N LYS A 359 35.44 -19.61 14.89
CA LYS A 359 34.38 -20.65 14.92
C LYS A 359 34.45 -21.48 16.19
N GLN A 360 35.61 -22.02 16.53
CA GLN A 360 35.76 -22.84 17.74
C GLN A 360 35.50 -22.03 19.02
N THR A 361 35.95 -20.78 19.05
CA THR A 361 35.72 -19.87 20.19
C THR A 361 34.22 -19.61 20.39
N LEU A 362 33.47 -19.34 19.31
CA LEU A 362 32.02 -19.17 19.36
C LEU A 362 31.32 -20.43 19.89
N ILE A 363 31.73 -21.62 19.46
CA ILE A 363 31.16 -22.89 19.95
C ILE A 363 31.44 -23.04 21.46
N THR A 364 32.67 -22.78 21.91
CA THR A 364 33.04 -22.85 23.33
C THR A 364 32.27 -21.82 24.18
N GLN A 365 31.92 -20.67 23.63
CA GLN A 365 31.04 -19.68 24.26
C GLN A 365 29.56 -20.14 24.34
N GLY A 366 29.20 -21.31 23.82
CA GLY A 366 27.85 -21.85 23.86
C GLY A 366 26.96 -21.37 22.71
N ASN A 367 27.54 -21.06 21.55
CA ASN A 367 26.80 -20.74 20.33
C ASN A 367 26.70 -21.97 19.41
N GLN A 368 25.65 -22.03 18.59
CA GLN A 368 25.51 -23.02 17.53
C GLN A 368 26.08 -22.46 16.22
N VAL A 369 27.16 -23.06 15.72
CA VAL A 369 27.85 -22.60 14.51
C VAL A 369 27.96 -23.72 13.49
N TRP A 370 27.34 -23.54 12.34
CA TRP A 370 27.47 -24.45 11.20
C TRP A 370 28.18 -23.76 10.04
N SER A 371 29.25 -24.36 9.53
CA SER A 371 29.97 -23.94 8.32
C SER A 371 30.46 -25.19 7.59
N ASN A 372 30.77 -25.05 6.30
CA ASN A 372 31.55 -26.04 5.55
C ASN A 372 32.92 -26.32 6.17
#